data_AF-A0A351VE45-F1
#
_entry.id   AF-A0A351VE45-F1
#
_cell.length_a   1.000
_cell.length_b   1.000
_cell.length_c   1.000
_cell.angle_alpha   90.00
_cell.angle_beta   90.00
_cell.angle_gamma   90.00
#
_symmetry.space_group_name_H-M   'P 1'
#
loop_
_entity.id
_entity.type
_entity.pdbx_description
1 polymer ?
#
loop_
_entity_poly.entity_id
_entity_poly.type
_entity_poly.pdbx_seq_one_letter_code
_entity_poly.pdbx_strand_id
1 'polypeptide(L)' 'MKKSAIILTVSFGSSSKSGAIAVQAIEEAIGKAFPDWELHRAFTCRRMIDRIREHEG' A
#
# COMPACT_ATOMS: atom_id res chain seq x y z
N MET A 1 -22.12 4.65 -0.52
CA MET A 1 -21.64 5.29 -1.76
C MET A 1 -20.92 4.27 -2.60
N LYS A 2 -21.19 4.22 -3.91
CA LYS A 2 -20.45 3.35 -4.83
C LYS A 2 -19.09 3.99 -5.08
N LYS A 3 -17.98 3.29 -4.81
CA LYS A 3 -16.64 3.82 -5.08
C LYS A 3 -16.47 4.01 -6.59
N SER A 4 -15.99 5.17 -7.01
CA SER A 4 -16.05 5.63 -8.41
C SER A 4 -14.87 5.16 -9.26
N ALA A 5 -13.73 4.88 -8.63
CA ALA A 5 -12.49 4.45 -9.28
C ALA A 5 -11.57 3.74 -8.27
N ILE A 6 -10.50 3.14 -8.79
CA ILE A 6 -9.52 2.35 -8.04
C ILE A 6 -8.12 2.96 -8.21
N ILE A 7 -7.38 3.05 -7.11
CA ILE A 7 -5.96 3.40 -7.05
C ILE A 7 -5.18 2.17 -6.58
N LEU A 8 -4.12 1.82 -7.32
CA LEU A 8 -3.14 0.84 -6.89
C LEU A 8 -1.80 1.53 -6.61
N THR A 9 -1.39 1.61 -5.36
CA THR A 9 -0.05 2.07 -5.01
C THR A 9 0.93 0.94 -5.20
N VAL A 10 1.99 1.19 -5.97
CA VAL A 10 3.05 0.22 -6.23
C VAL A 10 4.36 0.76 -5.70
N SER A 11 4.90 0.11 -4.67
CA SER A 11 6.20 0.46 -4.07
C SER A 11 7.20 -0.69 -4.19
N PHE A 12 8.50 -0.40 -4.07
CA PHE A 12 9.47 -1.49 -3.92
C PHE A 12 9.18 -2.33 -2.67
N GLY A 13 8.79 -1.67 -1.57
CA GLY A 13 8.64 -2.28 -0.25
C GLY A 13 9.91 -2.12 0.58
N SER A 14 9.77 -2.11 1.91
CA SER A 14 10.91 -1.98 2.81
C SER A 14 10.75 -2.91 4.01
N SER A 15 11.85 -3.55 4.40
CA SER A 15 11.93 -4.32 5.65
C SER A 15 12.26 -3.43 6.85
N SER A 16 12.69 -2.18 6.64
CA SER A 16 12.97 -1.23 7.71
C SER A 16 11.69 -0.58 8.22
N LYS A 17 11.63 -0.32 9.53
CA LYS A 17 10.49 0.37 10.16
C LYS A 17 10.24 1.75 9.56
N SER A 18 11.30 2.53 9.34
CA SER A 18 11.19 3.88 8.75
C SER A 18 10.67 3.84 7.32
N GLY A 19 11.13 2.89 6.50
CA GLY A 19 10.64 2.72 5.14
C GLY A 19 9.18 2.29 5.09
N ALA A 20 8.76 1.39 5.98
CA ALA A 20 7.35 0.99 6.10
C ALA A 20 6.44 2.16 6.48
N ILE A 21 6.86 2.98 7.46
CA ILE A 21 6.15 4.19 7.88
C ILE A 21 6.02 5.18 6.72
N ALA A 22 7.07 5.37 5.92
CA ALA A 22 7.03 6.29 4.79
C ALA A 22 6.04 5.84 3.71
N VAL A 23 6.02 4.55 3.36
CA VAL A 23 5.03 3.99 2.41
C VAL A 23 3.60 4.20 2.92
N GLN A 24 3.36 3.89 4.19
CA GLN A 24 2.04 4.08 4.80
C GLN A 24 1.61 5.56 4.79
N ALA A 25 2.51 6.49 5.12
CA ALA A 25 2.19 7.92 5.13
C ALA A 25 1.77 8.42 3.74
N ILE A 26 2.40 7.91 2.67
CA ILE A 26 2.04 8.23 1.29
C ILE A 26 0.65 7.68 0.96
N GLU A 27 0.35 6.43 1.33
CA GLU A 27 -0.96 5.82 1.09
C GLU A 27 -2.08 6.52 1.86
N GLU A 28 -1.83 6.92 3.10
CA GLU A 28 -2.76 7.72 3.90
C GLU A 28 -3.01 9.10 3.25
N ALA A 29 -1.97 9.74 2.71
CA ALA A 29 -2.10 11.00 1.99
C ALA A 29 -2.96 10.83 0.71
N ILE A 30 -2.75 9.74 -0.03
CA ILE A 30 -3.57 9.40 -1.21
C ILE A 30 -5.03 9.14 -0.81
N GLY A 31 -5.27 8.36 0.24
CA GLY A 31 -6.62 8.08 0.75
C GLY A 31 -7.36 9.34 1.20
N LYS A 32 -6.65 10.30 1.79
CA LYS A 32 -7.22 11.62 2.15
C LYS A 32 -7.53 12.48 0.92
N ALA A 33 -6.71 12.41 -0.12
CA ALA A 33 -6.92 13.16 -1.36
C ALA A 33 -8.06 12.59 -2.22
N PHE A 34 -8.29 11.27 -2.16
CA PHE A 34 -9.30 10.57 -2.96
C PHE A 34 -10.22 9.69 -2.08
N PRO A 35 -11.03 10.29 -1.18
CA PRO A 35 -11.79 9.55 -0.18
C PRO A 35 -12.86 8.62 -0.78
N ASP A 36 -13.35 8.91 -1.99
CA ASP A 36 -14.40 8.15 -2.66
C ASP A 36 -13.88 6.98 -3.50
N TRP A 37 -12.55 6.79 -3.55
CA TRP A 37 -11.90 5.80 -4.39
C TRP A 37 -11.45 4.59 -3.56
N GLU A 38 -11.24 3.46 -4.22
CA GLU A 38 -10.69 2.27 -3.58
C GLU A 38 -9.17 2.30 -3.64
N LEU A 39 -8.51 2.16 -2.50
CA LEU A 39 -7.06 2.19 -2.40
C LEU A 39 -6.55 0.78 -2.12
N HIS A 40 -5.74 0.25 -3.03
CA HIS A 40 -5.03 -1.02 -2.88
C HIS A 40 -3.53 -0.80 -2.91
N ARG A 41 -2.80 -1.77 -2.35
CA ARG A 41 -1.35 -1.76 -2.23
C ARG A 41 -0.75 -2.96 -2.95
N ALA A 42 0.38 -2.75 -3.62
CA ALA A 42 1.25 -3.79 -4.16
C ALA A 42 2.74 -3.47 -3.90
N PHE A 43 3.54 -4.54 -3.81
CA PHE A 43 5.00 -4.45 -3.71
C PHE A 43 5.68 -5.13 -4.89
N THR A 44 6.82 -4.60 -5.33
CA THR A 44 7.62 -5.22 -6.41
C THR A 44 8.74 -6.12 -5.87
N CYS A 45 9.21 -5.90 -4.64
CA CYS A 45 10.24 -6.73 -4.02
C CYS A 45 9.68 -8.11 -3.64
N ARG A 46 10.23 -9.18 -4.22
CA ARG A 46 9.83 -10.57 -3.95
C ARG A 46 9.89 -10.92 -2.46
N ARG A 47 10.96 -10.54 -1.76
CA ARG A 47 11.12 -10.78 -0.32
C ARG A 47 10.00 -10.15 0.51
N MET A 48 9.51 -8.98 0.12
CA MET A 48 8.39 -8.32 0.81
C MET A 48 7.08 -9.05 0.52
N ILE A 49 6.85 -9.44 -0.73
CA ILE A 49 5.67 -10.22 -1.13
C ILE A 49 5.61 -11.53 -0.33
N ASP A 50 6.71 -12.26 -0.24
CA ASP A 50 6.78 -13.53 0.49
C ASP A 50 6.51 -13.32 1.99
N ARG A 51 7.14 -12.31 2.60
CA ARG A 51 6.92 -11.96 4.01
C ARG A 51 5.45 -11.64 4.32
N ILE A 52 4.75 -10.93 3.44
CA ILE A 52 3.33 -10.60 3.63
C ILE A 52 2.48 -11.85 3.53
N ARG A 53 2.74 -12.72 2.56
CA ARG A 53 2.01 -13.99 2.41
C ARG A 53 2.15 -14.90 3.64
N GLU A 54 3.30 -14.86 4.30
CA GLU A 54 3.57 -15.65 5.50
C GLU A 54 2.87 -15.11 6.75
N HIS A 55 2.59 -13.80 6.82
CA HIS A 55 2.07 -13.15 8.03
C HIS A 55 0.63 -12.63 7.92
N GLU A 56 0.13 -12.38 6.71
CA GLU A 56 -1.20 -11.82 6.43
C GLU A 56 -2.07 -12.75 5.56
N GLY A 57 -1.60 -13.98 5.31
CA GLY A 57 -2.31 -15.02 4.55
C GLY A 57 -3.33 -15.78 5.37
#